data_AF-A0A7J3CAL5-F1
#
_entry.id   AF-A0A7J3CAL5-F1
#
_cell.length_a   1.000
_cell.length_b   1.000
_cell.length_c   1.000
_cell.angle_alpha   90.00
_cell.angle_beta   90.00
_cell.angle_gamma   90.00
#
_symmetry.space_group_name_H-M   'P 1'
#
loop_
_entity.id
_entity.type
_entity.pdbx_description
1 polymer ?
#
loop_
_entity_poly.entity_id
_entity_poly.type
_entity_poly.pdbx_seq_one_letter_code
_entity_poly.pdbx_strand_id
1 'polypeptide(L)'
;MYSSDGETRVKIEERLKETQKVFGYVFDTFTVLNIYKLFTDKTIDRFEFPISSGKESVVFAASRKNKFYAVKIYKTVASTFKNIERYAGQRWGIESTKNKRKFIVQWAHREFRNLEAASSSGVLAPKPEKVVGNVLIMQYLGTKNTPAPQMKDYQITETLMK
;
A
#
# COMPACT_ATOMS: atom_id res chain seq x y z
N MET A 1 -10.23 -35.36 19.64
CA MET A 1 -10.83 -34.08 19.19
C MET A 1 -9.74 -33.06 18.89
N TYR A 2 -8.77 -33.40 18.03
CA TYR A 2 -7.66 -32.53 17.63
C TYR A 2 -7.16 -32.97 16.24
N SER A 3 -7.81 -32.49 15.18
CA SER A 3 -7.34 -32.70 13.79
C SER A 3 -7.44 -31.43 12.93
N SER A 4 -7.83 -30.28 13.48
CA SER A 4 -8.00 -29.03 12.70
C SER A 4 -6.70 -28.28 12.40
N ASP A 5 -5.63 -28.52 13.16
CA ASP A 5 -4.46 -27.64 13.16
C ASP A 5 -3.43 -27.98 12.06
N GLY A 6 -3.37 -29.25 11.64
CA GLY A 6 -2.48 -29.70 10.56
C GLY A 6 -2.97 -29.27 9.17
N GLU A 7 -4.24 -29.52 8.86
CA GLU A 7 -4.85 -29.11 7.58
C GLU A 7 -4.85 -27.60 7.38
N THR A 8 -5.10 -26.84 8.45
CA THR A 8 -5.08 -25.38 8.41
C THR A 8 -3.66 -24.86 8.12
N ARG A 9 -2.62 -25.48 8.70
CA ARG A 9 -1.22 -25.13 8.45
C ARG A 9 -0.79 -25.44 7.01
N VAL A 10 -1.15 -26.60 6.48
CA VAL A 10 -0.83 -26.98 5.09
C VAL A 10 -1.51 -26.04 4.09
N LYS A 11 -2.79 -25.70 4.29
CA LYS A 11 -3.48 -24.70 3.46
C LYS A 11 -2.85 -23.31 3.55
N ILE A 12 -2.39 -22.90 4.74
CA ILE A 12 -1.68 -21.63 4.91
C ILE A 12 -0.35 -21.65 4.16
N GLU A 13 0.41 -22.73 4.23
CA GLU A 13 1.69 -22.89 3.52
C GLU A 13 1.53 -22.89 2.00
N GLU A 14 0.53 -23.58 1.46
CA GLU A 14 0.23 -23.58 0.03
C GLU A 14 -0.19 -22.18 -0.45
N ARG A 15 -1.06 -21.51 0.30
CA ARG A 15 -1.49 -20.15 -0.02
C ARG A 15 -0.34 -19.15 0.08
N LEU A 16 0.58 -19.34 1.03
CA LEU A 16 1.82 -18.57 1.14
C LEU A 16 2.75 -18.80 -0.05
N LYS A 17 2.90 -20.05 -0.53
CA LYS A 17 3.70 -20.37 -1.73
C LYS A 17 3.09 -19.78 -2.99
N GLU A 18 1.77 -19.84 -3.14
CA GLU A 18 1.07 -19.28 -4.29
C GLU A 18 1.12 -17.74 -4.28
N THR A 19 0.91 -17.13 -3.10
CA THR A 19 1.12 -15.70 -2.87
C THR A 19 2.57 -15.33 -3.17
N GLN A 20 3.57 -16.06 -2.68
CA GLN A 20 4.98 -15.81 -2.99
C GLN A 20 5.28 -15.92 -4.49
N LYS A 21 4.65 -16.85 -5.22
CA LYS A 21 4.83 -16.95 -6.69
C LYS A 21 4.23 -15.75 -7.41
N VAL A 22 2.99 -15.38 -7.08
CA VAL A 22 2.30 -14.23 -7.70
C VAL A 22 3.02 -12.92 -7.39
N PHE A 23 3.38 -12.70 -6.12
CA PHE A 23 4.10 -11.50 -5.69
C PHE A 23 5.56 -11.53 -6.13
N GLY A 24 6.22 -12.69 -6.18
CA GLY A 24 7.62 -12.81 -6.62
C GLY A 24 7.84 -12.49 -8.10
N TYR A 25 6.80 -12.58 -8.92
CA TYR A 25 6.84 -12.13 -10.32
C TYR A 25 6.68 -10.61 -10.48
N VAL A 26 6.08 -9.94 -9.47
CA VAL A 26 5.71 -8.52 -9.53
C VAL A 26 6.57 -7.63 -8.61
N PHE A 27 7.10 -8.18 -7.53
CA PHE A 27 7.81 -7.48 -6.47
C PHE A 27 9.11 -8.19 -6.06
N ASP A 28 10.10 -7.40 -5.66
CA ASP A 28 11.36 -7.94 -5.17
C ASP A 28 11.25 -8.52 -3.75
N THR A 29 12.21 -9.37 -3.36
CA THR A 29 12.26 -10.02 -2.04
C THR A 29 12.10 -9.03 -0.88
N PHE A 30 12.69 -7.84 -0.99
CA PHE A 30 12.57 -6.78 0.00
C PHE A 30 11.11 -6.37 0.23
N THR A 31 10.37 -6.15 -0.85
CA THR A 31 8.95 -5.79 -0.78
C THR A 31 8.11 -6.94 -0.24
N VAL A 32 8.38 -8.17 -0.68
CA VAL A 32 7.67 -9.37 -0.20
C VAL A 32 7.84 -9.55 1.31
N LEU A 33 9.04 -9.32 1.85
CA LEU A 33 9.28 -9.39 3.30
C LEU A 33 8.54 -8.29 4.08
N ASN A 34 8.49 -7.07 3.54
CA ASN A 34 7.71 -5.99 4.16
C ASN A 34 6.21 -6.30 4.17
N ILE A 35 5.68 -6.89 3.10
CA ILE A 35 4.29 -7.35 3.02
C ILE A 35 4.05 -8.48 4.02
N TYR A 36 4.95 -9.46 4.09
CA TYR A 36 4.86 -10.57 5.05
C TYR A 36 4.80 -10.07 6.51
N LYS A 37 5.53 -9.00 6.83
CA LYS A 37 5.45 -8.34 8.13
C LYS A 37 4.05 -7.81 8.44
N LEU A 38 3.30 -7.33 7.44
CA LEU A 38 1.93 -6.84 7.63
C LEU A 38 0.97 -7.97 8.03
N PHE A 39 1.15 -9.17 7.49
CA PHE A 39 0.36 -10.35 7.84
C PHE A 39 0.72 -10.88 9.23
N THR A 40 2.01 -11.01 9.52
CA THR A 40 2.49 -11.52 10.82
C THR A 40 2.14 -10.58 11.97
N ASP A 41 2.21 -9.27 11.76
CA ASP A 41 1.74 -8.25 12.72
C ASP A 41 0.20 -8.17 12.81
N LYS A 42 -0.53 -9.01 12.05
CA LYS A 42 -1.99 -8.97 11.92
C LYS A 42 -2.51 -7.58 11.54
N THR A 43 -1.77 -6.84 10.73
CA THR A 43 -2.22 -5.52 10.24
C THR A 43 -3.29 -5.68 9.16
N ILE A 44 -3.11 -6.66 8.28
CA ILE A 44 -4.09 -7.11 7.28
C ILE A 44 -4.20 -8.64 7.31
N ASP A 45 -5.35 -9.19 6.94
CA ASP A 45 -5.59 -10.64 6.85
C ASP A 45 -5.46 -11.16 5.41
N ARG A 46 -5.83 -10.32 4.42
CA ARG A 46 -5.76 -10.66 2.99
C ARG A 46 -5.72 -9.41 2.10
N PHE A 47 -5.12 -9.55 0.93
CA PHE A 47 -5.39 -8.66 -0.20
C PHE A 47 -6.71 -9.07 -0.86
N GLU A 48 -7.47 -8.09 -1.34
CA GLU A 48 -8.77 -8.30 -1.97
C GLU A 48 -8.65 -8.10 -3.50
N PHE A 49 -8.35 -6.88 -3.94
CA PHE A 49 -8.26 -6.56 -5.37
C PHE A 49 -7.31 -5.38 -5.63
N PRO A 50 -6.73 -5.26 -6.84
CA PRO A 50 -5.98 -4.08 -7.23
C PRO A 50 -6.90 -2.86 -7.35
N ILE A 51 -6.44 -1.71 -6.87
CA ILE A 51 -7.14 -0.42 -6.99
C ILE A 51 -6.54 0.41 -8.11
N SER A 52 -5.21 0.51 -8.14
CA SER A 52 -4.51 1.36 -9.10
C SER A 52 -3.09 0.87 -9.36
N SER A 53 -2.62 1.05 -10.59
CA SER A 53 -1.22 0.84 -10.96
C SER A 53 -0.67 2.12 -11.57
N GLY A 54 0.33 2.70 -10.91
CA GLY A 54 1.04 3.89 -11.36
C GLY A 54 2.48 3.60 -11.74
N LYS A 55 3.20 4.65 -12.17
CA LYS A 55 4.63 4.57 -12.48
C LYS A 55 5.48 4.25 -11.26
N GLU A 56 5.11 4.78 -10.10
CA GLU A 56 5.93 4.73 -8.88
C GLU A 56 5.46 3.69 -7.87
N SER A 57 4.19 3.34 -7.91
CA SER A 57 3.58 2.46 -6.93
C SER A 57 2.38 1.74 -7.51
N VAL A 58 1.96 0.70 -6.81
CA VAL A 58 0.69 0.01 -7.03
C VAL A 58 -0.09 0.07 -5.72
N VAL A 59 -1.41 0.15 -5.83
CA VAL A 59 -2.30 0.22 -4.67
C VAL A 59 -3.28 -0.95 -4.75
N PHE A 60 -3.42 -1.66 -3.63
CA PHE A 60 -4.37 -2.75 -3.47
C PHE A 60 -5.36 -2.44 -2.35
N ALA A 61 -6.57 -2.95 -2.49
CA ALA A 61 -7.46 -3.13 -1.36
C ALA A 61 -6.99 -4.34 -0.55
N ALA A 62 -6.98 -4.19 0.77
CA ALA A 62 -6.76 -5.27 1.71
C ALA A 62 -7.82 -5.19 2.82
N SER A 63 -8.03 -6.29 3.52
CA SER A 63 -9.01 -6.31 4.60
C SER A 63 -8.51 -7.04 5.84
N ARG A 64 -9.08 -6.65 6.99
CA ARG A 64 -8.94 -7.32 8.28
C ARG A 64 -10.26 -7.25 9.02
N LYS A 65 -10.78 -8.38 9.51
CA LYS A 65 -12.04 -8.43 10.29
C LYS A 65 -13.17 -7.54 9.70
N ASN A 66 -13.40 -7.61 8.39
CA ASN A 66 -14.37 -6.80 7.64
C ASN A 66 -14.10 -5.27 7.53
N LYS A 67 -12.97 -4.76 8.04
CA LYS A 67 -12.48 -3.40 7.75
C LYS A 67 -11.55 -3.43 6.54
N PHE A 68 -11.73 -2.49 5.61
CA PHE A 68 -10.90 -2.34 4.43
C PHE A 68 -9.79 -1.31 4.63
N TYR A 69 -8.68 -1.54 3.93
CA TYR A 69 -7.48 -0.71 3.90
C TYR A 69 -6.99 -0.56 2.47
N ALA A 70 -6.41 0.59 2.16
CA ALA A 70 -5.64 0.78 0.95
C ALA A 70 -4.16 0.53 1.28
N VAL A 71 -3.53 -0.37 0.53
CA VAL A 71 -2.12 -0.76 0.69
C VAL A 71 -1.36 -0.28 -0.54
N LYS A 72 -0.59 0.78 -0.36
CA LYS A 72 0.26 1.38 -1.40
C LYS A 72 1.67 0.82 -1.29
N ILE A 73 2.14 0.19 -2.36
CA ILE A 73 3.44 -0.48 -2.46
C ILE A 73 4.29 0.28 -3.47
N TYR A 74 5.40 0.88 -3.02
CA TYR A 74 6.30 1.63 -3.91
C TYR A 74 7.27 0.69 -4.63
N LYS A 75 7.42 0.88 -5.94
CA LYS A 75 8.25 0.04 -6.81
C LYS A 75 9.73 0.30 -6.57
N THR A 76 10.47 -0.74 -6.19
CA THR A 76 11.91 -0.69 -5.88
C THR A 76 12.83 -0.71 -7.10
N VAL A 77 12.44 -1.41 -8.18
CA VAL A 77 13.31 -1.69 -9.34
C VAL A 77 12.79 -1.09 -10.65
N ALA A 78 11.47 -0.91 -10.78
CA ALA A 78 10.79 -0.58 -12.03
C ALA A 78 10.26 0.88 -12.11
N SER A 79 10.84 1.80 -11.35
CA SER A 79 10.45 3.21 -11.43
C SER A 79 11.19 3.88 -12.60
N THR A 80 10.48 4.20 -13.68
CA THR A 80 10.94 5.14 -14.72
C THR A 80 11.10 6.57 -14.18
N PHE A 81 10.78 6.79 -12.91
CA PHE A 81 10.77 8.07 -12.23
C PHE A 81 12.17 8.44 -11.71
N LYS A 82 13.10 8.71 -12.63
CA LYS A 82 14.50 9.08 -12.31
C LYS A 82 14.64 10.45 -11.62
N ASN A 83 13.60 11.27 -11.61
CA ASN A 83 13.68 12.66 -11.15
C ASN A 83 13.17 12.89 -9.71
N ILE A 84 12.53 11.91 -9.06
CA ILE A 84 11.94 12.13 -7.74
C ILE A 84 13.02 12.42 -6.69
N GLU A 85 14.20 11.80 -6.80
CA GLU A 85 15.34 12.07 -5.89
C GLU A 85 15.77 13.54 -5.94
N ARG A 86 15.76 14.17 -7.13
CA ARG A 86 16.09 15.60 -7.30
C ARG A 86 15.05 16.51 -6.65
N TYR A 87 13.76 16.23 -6.86
CA TYR A 87 12.67 17.02 -6.25
C TYR A 87 12.53 16.78 -4.73
N ALA A 88 12.78 15.56 -4.28
CA ALA A 88 12.67 15.13 -2.89
C ALA A 88 13.76 15.74 -2.01
N GLY A 89 15.02 15.68 -2.47
CA GLY A 89 16.17 16.12 -1.69
C GLY A 89 16.17 17.62 -1.41
N GLN A 90 15.89 18.43 -2.42
CA GLN A 90 15.96 19.89 -2.29
C GLN A 90 14.83 20.51 -1.47
N ARG A 91 13.61 19.96 -1.53
CA ARG A 91 12.43 20.58 -0.90
C ARG A 91 12.02 19.93 0.42
N TRP A 92 12.40 18.68 0.66
CA TRP A 92 11.81 17.87 1.73
C TRP A 92 12.83 17.25 2.70
N GLY A 93 14.12 17.54 2.55
CA GLY A 93 15.16 17.06 3.48
C GLY A 93 15.34 15.53 3.49
N ILE A 94 14.94 14.85 2.42
CA ILE A 94 15.25 13.44 2.23
C ILE A 94 16.70 13.38 1.76
N GLU A 95 17.57 12.74 2.54
CA GLU A 95 18.97 12.55 2.17
C GLU A 95 19.06 11.90 0.78
N SER A 96 19.71 12.59 -0.15
CA SER A 96 20.05 11.98 -1.43
C SER A 96 20.97 10.79 -1.15
N THR A 97 20.52 9.60 -1.52
CA THR A 97 21.24 8.35 -1.29
C THR A 97 21.40 7.61 -2.60
N LYS A 98 22.61 7.13 -2.89
CA LYS A 98 22.85 6.25 -4.04
C LYS A 98 22.05 4.93 -3.93
N ASN A 99 21.62 4.56 -2.72
CA ASN A 99 20.78 3.40 -2.48
C ASN A 99 19.30 3.75 -2.66
N LYS A 100 18.76 3.41 -3.85
CA LYS A 100 17.35 3.60 -4.22
C LYS A 100 16.36 2.99 -3.22
N ARG A 101 16.67 1.83 -2.63
CA ARG A 101 15.77 1.20 -1.64
C ARG A 101 15.64 2.08 -0.40
N LYS A 102 16.76 2.62 0.11
CA LYS A 102 16.75 3.53 1.26
C LYS A 102 15.92 4.79 0.94
N PHE A 103 16.09 5.34 -0.26
CA PHE A 103 15.30 6.48 -0.71
C PHE A 103 13.79 6.18 -0.74
N ILE A 104 13.40 5.05 -1.32
CA ILE A 104 11.98 4.66 -1.43
C ILE A 104 11.35 4.44 -0.05
N VAL A 105 12.09 3.86 0.89
CA VAL A 105 11.64 3.74 2.28
C VAL A 105 11.42 5.13 2.88
N GLN A 106 12.37 6.05 2.74
CA GLN A 106 12.21 7.43 3.22
C GLN A 106 11.00 8.12 2.56
N TRP A 107 10.74 7.84 1.29
CA TRP A 107 9.60 8.36 0.54
C TRP A 107 8.27 7.85 1.11
N ALA A 108 8.15 6.54 1.33
CA ALA A 108 6.97 5.93 1.93
C ALA A 108 6.69 6.49 3.34
N HIS A 109 7.73 6.61 4.17
CA HIS A 109 7.63 7.21 5.49
C HIS A 109 7.29 8.70 5.44
N ARG A 110 7.72 9.42 4.40
CA ARG A 110 7.33 10.83 4.23
C ARG A 110 5.87 10.96 3.84
N GLU A 111 5.37 10.15 2.93
CA GLU A 111 3.95 10.17 2.57
C GLU A 111 3.06 9.86 3.78
N PHE A 112 3.46 8.88 4.62
CA PHE A 112 2.81 8.63 5.91
C PHE A 112 2.70 9.89 6.77
N ARG A 113 3.83 10.57 7.03
CA ARG A 113 3.85 11.80 7.84
C ARG A 113 3.05 12.94 7.22
N ASN A 114 3.04 13.06 5.89
CA ASN A 114 2.25 14.07 5.20
C ASN A 114 0.74 13.81 5.38
N LEU A 115 0.31 12.54 5.32
CA LEU A 115 -1.08 12.18 5.60
C LEU A 115 -1.46 12.40 7.07
N GLU A 116 -0.54 12.18 8.01
CA GLU A 116 -0.77 12.49 9.44
C GLU A 116 -0.98 13.99 9.65
N ALA A 117 -0.12 14.81 9.03
CA ALA A 117 -0.22 16.27 9.09
C ALA A 117 -1.53 16.76 8.45
N ALA A 118 -1.91 16.19 7.29
CA ALA A 118 -3.17 16.49 6.63
C ALA A 118 -4.37 16.15 7.52
N SER A 119 -4.39 14.94 8.10
CA SER A 119 -5.46 14.50 9.00
C SER A 119 -5.56 15.38 10.25
N SER A 120 -4.43 15.77 10.83
CA SER A 120 -4.39 16.62 12.04
C SER A 120 -4.85 18.05 11.74
N SER A 121 -4.69 18.51 10.50
CA SER A 121 -5.12 19.82 10.03
C SER A 121 -6.57 19.83 9.51
N GLY A 122 -7.30 18.72 9.64
CA GLY A 122 -8.69 18.61 9.17
C GLY A 122 -8.86 18.46 7.66
N VAL A 123 -7.79 18.21 6.91
CA VAL A 123 -7.86 17.96 5.47
C VAL A 123 -8.49 16.59 5.22
N LEU A 124 -9.45 16.53 4.29
CA LEU A 124 -10.11 15.29 3.87
C LEU A 124 -9.18 14.45 2.98
N ALA A 125 -8.19 13.81 3.59
CA ALA A 125 -7.28 12.87 2.98
C ALA A 125 -7.43 11.47 3.62
N PRO A 126 -7.00 10.38 2.94
CA PRO A 126 -6.95 9.06 3.56
C PRO A 126 -6.13 9.08 4.85
N LYS A 127 -6.74 8.65 5.97
CA LYS A 127 -6.01 8.54 7.24
C LYS A 127 -4.90 7.48 7.13
N PRO A 128 -3.65 7.81 7.48
CA PRO A 128 -2.58 6.82 7.46
C PRO A 128 -2.71 5.89 8.68
N GLU A 129 -2.36 4.60 8.52
CA GLU A 129 -2.51 3.60 9.59
C GLU A 129 -1.17 2.95 9.95
N LYS A 130 -0.34 2.60 8.97
CA LYS A 130 0.99 2.03 9.20
C LYS A 130 1.89 2.20 7.99
N VAL A 131 3.19 2.27 8.21
CA VAL A 131 4.19 2.16 7.14
C VAL A 131 5.25 1.11 7.53
N VAL A 132 5.59 0.23 6.60
CA VAL A 132 6.62 -0.82 6.76
C VAL A 132 7.50 -0.85 5.51
N GLY A 133 8.73 -0.36 5.64
CA GLY A 133 9.66 -0.27 4.52
C GLY A 133 9.07 0.55 3.38
N ASN A 134 8.84 -0.08 2.22
CA ASN A 134 8.23 0.54 1.04
C ASN A 134 6.72 0.27 0.91
N VAL A 135 6.03 -0.06 2.00
CA VAL A 135 4.59 -0.32 1.99
C VAL A 135 3.88 0.61 2.97
N LEU A 136 2.91 1.37 2.46
CA LEU A 136 2.07 2.29 3.22
C LEU A 136 0.64 1.72 3.29
N ILE A 137 0.10 1.63 4.51
CA ILE A 137 -1.29 1.30 4.79
C ILE A 137 -2.02 2.58 5.20
N MET A 138 -3.16 2.81 4.55
CA MET A 138 -4.02 3.96 4.82
C MET A 138 -5.50 3.56 4.71
N GLN A 139 -6.37 4.48 5.12
CA GLN A 139 -7.81 4.37 5.00
C GLN A 139 -8.20 4.05 3.56
N TYR A 140 -9.04 3.02 3.41
CA TYR A 140 -9.68 2.74 2.14
C TYR A 140 -10.86 3.69 1.90
N LEU A 141 -10.93 4.25 0.70
CA LEU A 141 -12.03 5.10 0.25
C LEU A 141 -12.82 4.36 -0.83
N GLY A 142 -14.05 3.96 -0.51
CA GLY A 142 -14.91 3.21 -1.42
C GLY A 142 -15.87 2.30 -0.67
N THR A 143 -16.47 1.39 -1.44
CA THR A 143 -17.33 0.32 -0.93
C THR A 143 -16.57 -1.00 -0.85
N LYS A 144 -17.15 -2.03 -0.24
CA LYS A 144 -16.56 -3.38 -0.18
C LYS A 144 -16.23 -3.96 -1.56
N ASN A 145 -16.93 -3.51 -2.59
CA ASN A 145 -16.83 -4.06 -3.94
C ASN A 145 -16.01 -3.17 -4.86
N THR A 146 -16.00 -1.85 -4.63
CA THR A 146 -15.42 -0.89 -5.57
C THR A 146 -14.73 0.26 -4.86
N PRO A 147 -13.54 0.70 -5.32
CA PRO A 147 -12.92 1.92 -4.83
C PRO A 147 -13.76 3.13 -5.25
N ALA A 148 -13.63 4.22 -4.50
CA ALA A 148 -14.24 5.48 -4.89
C ALA A 148 -13.71 5.91 -6.27
N PRO A 149 -14.59 6.38 -7.19
CA PRO A 149 -14.17 6.81 -8.51
C PRO A 149 -13.25 8.03 -8.43
N GLN A 150 -12.33 8.16 -9.38
CA GLN A 150 -11.58 9.39 -9.54
C GLN A 150 -12.49 10.49 -10.08
N MET A 151 -12.17 11.75 -9.78
CA MET A 151 -12.97 12.90 -10.23
C MET A 151 -13.17 12.93 -11.76
N LYS A 152 -12.16 12.54 -12.54
CA LYS A 152 -12.23 12.46 -14.01
C LYS A 152 -13.23 11.42 -14.53
N ASP A 153 -13.50 10.38 -13.74
CA ASP A 153 -14.37 9.26 -14.09
C ASP A 153 -15.76 9.42 -13.44
N TYR A 154 -15.98 10.52 -12.71
CA TYR A 154 -17.22 10.79 -12.02
C TYR A 154 -18.15 11.61 -12.91
N GLN A 155 -19.38 11.14 -13.09
CA GLN A 155 -20.43 11.92 -13.76
C GLN A 155 -21.01 12.93 -12.77
N ILE A 156 -20.75 14.22 -13.04
CA ILE A 156 -21.30 15.31 -12.23
C ILE A 156 -22.80 15.41 -12.53
N THR A 157 -23.62 15.18 -11.50
CA THR A 157 -25.07 15.40 -11.56
C THR A 157 -25.40 16.81 -11.06
N GLU A 158 -26.49 17.41 -11.56
CA GLU A 158 -26.92 18.78 -11.19
C GLU A 158 -27.12 18.98 -9.68
N THR A 159 -27.35 17.91 -8.93
CA THR A 159 -27.52 17.95 -7.46
C THR A 159 -26.22 18.31 -6.72
N LEU A 160 -25.04 18.06 -7.31
CA LEU A 160 -23.74 18.39 -6.74
C LEU A 160 -23.25 19.80 -7.09
N MET A 161 -23.97 20.52 -7.95
CA MET A 161 -23.64 21.90 -8.36
C MET A 161 -24.31 22.98 -7.50
N LYS A 162 -25.11 22.58 -6.50
CA LYS A 162 -25.72 23.48 -5.50
C LYS A 162 -24.89 23.51 -4.23
#